data_AF-A0A9W7B6B4-F1
#
_entry.id   AF-A0A9W7B6B4-F1
#
_cell.length_a   1.000
_cell.length_b   1.000
_cell.length_c   1.000
_cell.angle_alpha   90.00
_cell.angle_beta   90.00
_cell.angle_gamma   90.00
#
_symmetry.space_group_name_H-M   'P 1'
#
loop_
_entity.id
_entity.type
_entity.pdbx_description
1 polymer ?
#
loop_
_entity_poly.entity_id
_entity_poly.type
_entity_poly.pdbx_seq_one_letter_code
_entity_poly.pdbx_strand_id
1 'polypeptide(L)'
;MSAIQAAGVKITLLEKQLFLEKEKLSLYQEEVKDEIASMKKKAELKEKHLKESRALVADTLSHFQKLEKMCNSLGSSVTAKQLVTDLKASMQALTPRLKKETQKAKAEKDLERTEKQAIAKKKAVKSRRASSFRPMAFESSESKSSILEDEGEEEDEVGELMSNLHEAPTPTTSPLMRKAYSAPQSGAKSPSTAADHSTTTPHYQERRRSNTAEWVNEGREASSEEMDILIKEIYVMMCGSTNNADANAKDHKRDVSLESFMTQEEFLRFVTLANLVDSNLTMPRVEALFNSTVRSSSRGAKKFSKRIQYDDFGTVLQDMADIKYPYGNGAKSAMDTMMTDFVWPMRSRLKIKQALSSRQETKFEKDWLKQEVMTFFNNQNEPLMNLFKRYSNMSSKPDGHRGAMPLDQFCQFCLDYEITPALCSQTELMDAIHFIIGKKLSISFTDYIQCLAKLAEVIHSGSDTPNLLSKVQALFHDIDRSGSIFKLSREVKKMEQERRTSTMGKLQLAGGREQGRRVSQMSQKRISNVNKLFMMDM
;
A
#
# COMPACT_ATOMS: atom_id res chain seq x y z
N MET A 1 35.23 -13.75 -35.69
CA MET A 1 35.54 -13.28 -34.33
C MET A 1 35.97 -14.52 -33.53
N SER A 2 37.07 -14.48 -32.78
CA SER A 2 37.52 -15.65 -32.00
C SER A 2 36.76 -15.78 -30.68
N ALA A 3 36.73 -16.98 -30.09
CA ALA A 3 36.14 -17.19 -28.76
C ALA A 3 36.78 -16.29 -27.69
N ILE A 4 38.09 -16.02 -27.80
CA ILE A 4 38.84 -15.10 -26.93
C ILE A 4 38.32 -13.65 -27.05
N GLN A 5 38.03 -13.18 -28.27
CA GLN A 5 37.44 -11.86 -28.49
C GLN A 5 36.03 -11.76 -27.87
N ALA A 6 35.20 -12.79 -28.04
CA ALA A 6 33.86 -12.84 -27.45
C ALA A 6 33.92 -12.87 -25.90
N ALA A 7 34.85 -13.62 -25.32
CA ALA A 7 35.10 -13.65 -23.87
C ALA A 7 35.55 -12.27 -23.35
N GLY A 8 36.49 -11.60 -24.02
CA GLY A 8 36.94 -10.26 -23.67
C GLY A 8 35.80 -9.23 -23.65
N VAL A 9 34.96 -9.21 -24.68
CA VAL A 9 33.77 -8.33 -24.73
C VAL A 9 32.79 -8.63 -23.58
N LYS A 10 32.58 -9.91 -23.24
CA LYS A 10 31.72 -10.30 -22.11
C LYS A 10 32.29 -9.85 -20.76
N ILE A 11 33.61 -9.93 -20.56
CA ILE A 11 34.28 -9.44 -19.35
C ILE A 11 34.07 -7.94 -19.21
N THR A 12 34.38 -7.14 -20.23
CA THR A 12 34.21 -5.67 -20.18
C THR A 12 32.74 -5.24 -20.00
N LEU A 13 31.78 -6.03 -20.46
CA LEU A 13 30.35 -5.78 -20.19
C LEU A 13 30.01 -6.02 -18.71
N LEU A 14 30.48 -7.12 -18.13
CA LEU A 14 30.27 -7.46 -16.72
C LEU A 14 30.98 -6.47 -15.77
N GLU A 15 32.17 -5.99 -16.12
CA GLU A 15 32.88 -4.95 -15.38
C GLU A 15 32.09 -3.63 -15.34
N LYS A 16 31.48 -3.23 -16.46
CA LYS A 16 30.61 -2.04 -16.54
C LYS A 16 29.32 -2.23 -15.73
N GLN A 17 28.70 -3.41 -15.78
CA GLN A 17 27.52 -3.70 -14.96
C GLN A 17 27.87 -3.65 -13.46
N LEU A 18 28.96 -4.28 -13.05
CA LEU A 18 29.45 -4.28 -11.66
C LEU A 18 29.82 -2.86 -11.18
N PHE A 19 30.28 -1.97 -12.06
CA PHE A 19 30.49 -0.56 -11.75
C PHE A 19 29.15 0.15 -11.46
N LEU A 20 28.17 0.04 -12.37
CA LEU A 20 26.84 0.65 -12.23
C LEU A 20 26.08 0.13 -11.00
N GLU A 21 26.24 -1.14 -10.65
CA GLU A 21 25.66 -1.72 -9.43
C GLU A 21 26.32 -1.16 -8.15
N LYS A 22 27.64 -0.96 -8.14
CA LYS A 22 28.35 -0.29 -7.03
C LYS A 22 27.91 1.18 -6.87
N GLU A 23 27.69 1.88 -7.98
CA GLU A 23 27.20 3.27 -7.99
C GLU A 23 25.77 3.36 -7.42
N LYS A 24 24.85 2.53 -7.90
CA LYS A 24 23.48 2.40 -7.33
C LYS A 24 23.50 2.04 -5.84
N LEU A 25 24.36 1.10 -5.44
CA LEU A 25 24.54 0.71 -4.03
C LEU A 25 25.12 1.86 -3.17
N SER A 26 25.89 2.77 -3.78
CA SER A 26 26.42 3.96 -3.09
C SER A 26 25.32 4.99 -2.86
N LEU A 27 24.50 5.28 -3.89
CA LEU A 27 23.35 6.18 -3.80
C LEU A 27 22.33 5.70 -2.76
N TYR A 28 21.96 4.41 -2.79
CA TYR A 28 21.05 3.82 -1.79
C TYR A 28 21.64 3.87 -0.36
N GLN A 29 22.96 3.74 -0.23
CA GLN A 29 23.65 3.96 1.05
C GLN A 29 23.70 5.43 1.49
N GLU A 30 23.37 6.40 0.64
CA GLU A 30 23.25 7.82 0.98
C GLU A 30 21.81 8.15 1.38
N GLU A 31 20.82 7.75 0.57
CA GLU A 31 19.38 7.84 0.89
C GLU A 31 19.06 7.25 2.29
N VAL A 32 19.60 6.07 2.61
CA VAL A 32 19.41 5.41 3.91
C VAL A 32 20.10 6.17 5.06
N LYS A 33 21.22 6.89 4.83
CA LYS A 33 21.82 7.75 5.88
C LYS A 33 20.91 8.94 6.19
N ASP A 34 20.35 9.56 5.15
CA ASP A 34 19.49 10.73 5.28
C ASP A 34 18.12 10.38 5.90
N GLU A 35 17.55 9.22 5.57
CA GLU A 35 16.37 8.72 6.27
C GLU A 35 16.66 8.47 7.77
N ILE A 36 17.80 7.83 8.10
CA ILE A 36 18.23 7.63 9.50
C ILE A 36 18.45 8.97 10.21
N ALA A 37 19.04 9.97 9.56
CA ALA A 37 19.22 11.32 10.11
C ALA A 37 17.88 12.03 10.35
N SER A 38 16.94 11.91 9.39
CA SER A 38 15.57 12.44 9.48
C SER A 38 14.78 11.80 10.61
N MET A 39 14.84 10.46 10.75
CA MET A 39 14.22 9.72 11.86
C MET A 39 14.81 10.13 13.22
N LYS A 40 16.14 10.24 13.33
CA LYS A 40 16.81 10.71 14.55
C LYS A 40 16.36 12.12 14.96
N LYS A 41 16.28 13.06 14.01
CA LYS A 41 15.78 14.43 14.24
C LYS A 41 14.32 14.43 14.72
N LYS A 42 13.45 13.58 14.15
CA LYS A 42 12.06 13.39 14.59
C LYS A 42 11.99 12.81 16.02
N ALA A 43 12.84 11.84 16.36
CA ALA A 43 12.90 11.26 17.69
C ALA A 43 13.39 12.27 18.75
N GLU A 44 14.39 13.09 18.44
CA GLU A 44 14.88 14.16 19.32
C GLU A 44 13.82 15.24 19.57
N LEU A 45 13.07 15.64 18.53
CA LEU A 45 11.95 16.58 18.66
C LEU A 45 10.81 16.02 19.53
N LYS A 46 10.46 14.73 19.36
CA LYS A 46 9.49 14.00 20.19
C LYS A 46 9.94 13.90 21.64
N GLU A 47 11.23 13.66 21.90
CA GLU A 47 11.80 13.66 23.25
C GLU A 47 11.73 15.05 23.91
N LYS A 48 11.95 16.13 23.14
CA LYS A 48 11.79 17.52 23.60
C LYS A 48 10.34 17.81 23.98
N HIS A 49 9.38 17.56 23.10
CA HIS A 49 7.96 17.82 23.39
C HIS A 49 7.40 17.00 24.57
N LEU A 50 7.89 15.76 24.78
CA LEU A 50 7.56 14.98 25.97
C LEU A 50 8.10 15.61 27.27
N LYS A 51 9.26 16.27 27.25
CA LYS A 51 9.79 17.01 28.41
C LYS A 51 8.98 18.29 28.67
N GLU A 52 8.67 19.05 27.63
CA GLU A 52 7.84 20.27 27.71
C GLU A 52 6.44 19.96 28.26
N SER A 53 5.78 18.93 27.74
CA SER A 53 4.48 18.47 28.21
C SER A 53 4.48 18.06 29.69
N ARG A 54 5.57 17.44 30.16
CA ARG A 54 5.73 17.06 31.57
C ARG A 54 5.92 18.26 32.50
N ALA A 55 6.70 19.26 32.07
CA ALA A 55 6.86 20.50 32.83
C ALA A 55 5.50 21.22 32.97
N LEU A 56 4.78 21.40 31.87
CA LEU A 56 3.46 22.02 31.87
C LEU A 56 2.45 21.30 32.77
N VAL A 57 2.44 19.96 32.79
CA VAL A 57 1.59 19.18 33.71
C VAL A 57 2.00 19.37 35.18
N ALA A 58 3.30 19.43 35.48
CA ALA A 58 3.78 19.67 36.84
C ALA A 58 3.44 21.07 37.35
N ASP A 59 3.64 22.11 36.52
CA ASP A 59 3.30 23.49 36.85
C ASP A 59 1.79 23.67 37.02
N THR A 60 0.99 23.05 36.16
CA THR A 60 -0.48 23.07 36.26
C THR A 60 -0.96 22.38 37.55
N LEU A 61 -0.35 21.26 37.93
CA LEU A 61 -0.64 20.62 39.22
C LEU A 61 -0.21 21.48 40.42
N SER A 62 0.88 22.24 40.32
CA SER A 62 1.26 23.25 41.34
C SER A 62 0.22 24.37 41.44
N HIS A 63 -0.30 24.85 40.31
CA HIS A 63 -1.38 25.86 40.30
C HIS A 63 -2.68 25.32 40.92
N PHE A 64 -3.08 24.08 40.64
CA PHE A 64 -4.24 23.47 41.31
C PHE A 64 -4.03 23.30 42.82
N GLN A 65 -2.83 22.96 43.29
CA GLN A 65 -2.52 22.92 44.73
C GLN A 65 -2.58 24.31 45.39
N LYS A 66 -2.25 25.39 44.67
CA LYS A 66 -2.40 26.78 45.16
C LYS A 66 -3.89 27.17 45.22
N LEU A 67 -4.65 26.88 44.17
CA LEU A 67 -6.11 27.10 44.11
C LEU A 67 -6.86 26.35 45.22
N GLU A 68 -6.54 25.08 45.43
CA GLU A 68 -7.11 24.24 46.50
C GLU A 68 -6.89 24.84 47.89
N LYS A 69 -5.70 25.40 48.17
CA LYS A 69 -5.42 26.13 49.41
C LYS A 69 -6.27 27.40 49.53
N MET A 70 -6.36 28.22 48.47
CA MET A 70 -7.16 29.45 48.46
C MET A 70 -8.66 29.17 48.64
N CYS A 71 -9.21 28.18 47.95
CA CYS A 71 -10.62 27.80 48.11
C CYS A 71 -10.94 27.30 49.53
N ASN A 72 -9.96 26.70 50.21
CA ASN A 72 -10.11 26.30 51.60
C ASN A 72 -9.99 27.46 52.59
N SER A 73 -9.09 28.42 52.39
CA SER A 73 -8.98 29.61 53.26
C SER A 73 -10.10 30.63 53.06
N LEU A 74 -10.68 30.73 51.86
CA LEU A 74 -11.74 31.68 51.51
C LEU A 74 -13.16 31.16 51.77
N GLY A 75 -13.33 29.97 52.36
CA GLY A 75 -14.66 29.38 52.58
C GLY A 75 -15.46 29.13 51.30
N SER A 76 -14.79 28.96 50.15
CA SER A 76 -15.44 28.91 48.83
C SER A 76 -16.46 27.77 48.72
N SER A 77 -17.46 27.95 47.85
CA SER A 77 -18.58 27.02 47.69
C SER A 77 -18.12 25.59 47.37
N VAL A 78 -18.94 24.62 47.79
CA VAL A 78 -18.69 23.18 47.57
C VAL A 78 -18.41 22.89 46.08
N THR A 79 -19.16 23.53 45.18
CA THR A 79 -19.01 23.41 43.72
C THR A 79 -17.62 23.84 43.23
N ALA A 80 -17.06 24.93 43.78
CA ALA A 80 -15.72 25.41 43.40
C ALA A 80 -14.62 24.45 43.89
N LYS A 81 -14.77 23.92 45.11
CA LYS A 81 -13.85 22.92 45.68
C LYS A 81 -13.88 21.60 44.90
N GLN A 82 -15.07 21.15 44.49
CA GLN A 82 -15.24 19.95 43.68
C GLN A 82 -14.56 20.11 42.31
N LEU A 83 -14.83 21.22 41.61
CA LEU A 83 -14.27 21.47 40.27
C LEU A 83 -12.73 21.55 40.28
N VAL A 84 -12.11 22.16 41.30
CA VAL A 84 -10.65 22.14 41.48
C VAL A 84 -10.14 20.70 41.73
N THR A 85 -10.89 19.89 42.47
CA THR A 85 -10.55 18.49 42.76
C THR A 85 -10.62 17.63 41.50
N ASP A 86 -11.67 17.76 40.69
CA ASP A 86 -11.89 16.99 39.46
C ASP A 86 -10.85 17.33 38.37
N LEU A 87 -10.50 18.61 38.22
CA LEU A 87 -9.43 19.05 37.32
C LEU A 87 -8.05 18.55 37.79
N LYS A 88 -7.77 18.61 39.11
CA LYS A 88 -6.55 18.07 39.71
C LYS A 88 -6.44 16.55 39.48
N ALA A 89 -7.51 15.80 39.67
CA ALA A 89 -7.56 14.36 39.40
C ALA A 89 -7.35 14.04 37.91
N SER A 90 -7.97 14.82 37.02
CA SER A 90 -7.81 14.70 35.55
C SER A 90 -6.35 14.91 35.10
N MET A 91 -5.67 15.93 35.65
CA MET A 91 -4.25 16.18 35.38
C MET A 91 -3.33 15.11 35.98
N GLN A 92 -3.67 14.57 37.17
CA GLN A 92 -2.94 13.44 37.75
C GLN A 92 -3.04 12.19 36.86
N ALA A 93 -4.20 11.92 36.23
CA ALA A 93 -4.39 10.79 35.31
C ALA A 93 -3.56 10.88 34.01
N LEU A 94 -3.11 12.08 33.61
CA LEU A 94 -2.17 12.26 32.49
C LEU A 94 -0.71 11.88 32.86
N THR A 95 -0.35 12.01 34.13
CA THR A 95 1.01 11.72 34.62
C THR A 95 1.49 10.28 34.33
N PRO A 96 0.74 9.19 34.59
CA PRO A 96 1.18 7.84 34.23
C PRO A 96 1.24 7.62 32.71
N ARG A 97 0.41 8.30 31.91
CA ARG A 97 0.48 8.24 30.44
C ARG A 97 1.80 8.83 29.93
N LEU A 98 2.14 10.05 30.37
CA LEU A 98 3.42 10.70 30.07
C LEU A 98 4.65 9.95 30.64
N LYS A 99 4.48 9.16 31.72
CA LYS A 99 5.52 8.23 32.19
C LYS A 99 5.73 7.08 31.19
N LYS A 100 4.66 6.42 30.76
CA LYS A 100 4.69 5.29 29.81
C LYS A 100 5.23 5.69 28.43
N GLU A 101 4.87 6.86 27.91
CA GLU A 101 5.35 7.30 26.59
C GLU A 101 6.86 7.60 26.56
N THR A 102 7.41 8.24 27.59
CA THR A 102 8.87 8.46 27.64
C THR A 102 9.63 7.18 27.97
N GLN A 103 9.04 6.22 28.69
CA GLN A 103 9.62 4.87 28.82
C GLN A 103 9.69 4.17 27.45
N LYS A 104 8.63 4.27 26.63
CA LYS A 104 8.65 3.78 25.24
C LYS A 104 9.73 4.49 24.41
N ALA A 105 9.78 5.82 24.43
CA ALA A 105 10.79 6.59 23.69
C ALA A 105 12.24 6.28 24.15
N LYS A 106 12.45 5.98 25.43
CA LYS A 106 13.76 5.51 25.92
C LYS A 106 14.08 4.11 25.38
N ALA A 107 13.15 3.16 25.46
CA ALA A 107 13.35 1.80 24.95
C ALA A 107 13.61 1.78 23.42
N GLU A 108 12.92 2.65 22.67
CA GLU A 108 13.11 2.93 21.23
C GLU A 108 14.57 3.38 20.94
N LYS A 109 15.12 4.27 21.78
CA LYS A 109 16.50 4.77 21.72
C LYS A 109 17.56 3.77 22.20
N ASP A 110 17.24 2.95 23.19
CA ASP A 110 18.12 1.87 23.67
C ASP A 110 18.18 0.72 22.65
N LEU A 111 17.09 0.45 21.90
CA LEU A 111 17.06 -0.49 20.77
C LEU A 111 17.90 -0.01 19.58
N GLU A 112 17.78 1.26 19.19
CA GLU A 112 18.65 1.89 18.18
C GLU A 112 20.14 1.73 18.54
N ARG A 113 20.47 1.81 19.84
CA ARG A 113 21.83 1.65 20.35
C ARG A 113 22.33 0.21 20.29
N THR A 114 21.50 -0.80 20.59
CA THR A 114 21.91 -2.21 20.50
C THR A 114 22.05 -2.67 19.05
N GLU A 115 21.19 -2.20 18.14
CA GLU A 115 21.31 -2.47 16.71
C GLU A 115 22.61 -1.90 16.13
N LYS A 116 22.94 -0.63 16.45
CA LYS A 116 24.21 -0.01 16.04
C LYS A 116 25.43 -0.77 16.57
N GLN A 117 25.37 -1.30 17.79
CA GLN A 117 26.42 -2.18 18.33
C GLN A 117 26.50 -3.53 17.59
N ALA A 118 25.36 -4.12 17.20
CA ALA A 118 25.34 -5.36 16.43
C ALA A 118 25.94 -5.17 15.02
N ILE A 119 25.62 -4.06 14.34
CA ILE A 119 26.21 -3.68 13.05
C ILE A 119 27.73 -3.44 13.19
N ALA A 120 28.17 -2.74 14.23
CA ALA A 120 29.59 -2.52 14.49
C ALA A 120 30.34 -3.84 14.73
N LYS A 121 29.78 -4.77 15.52
CA LYS A 121 30.34 -6.12 15.73
C LYS A 121 30.42 -6.91 14.41
N LYS A 122 29.37 -6.91 13.59
CA LYS A 122 29.38 -7.56 12.26
C LYS A 122 30.48 -6.99 11.34
N LYS A 123 30.65 -5.66 11.31
CA LYS A 123 31.75 -5.00 10.55
C LYS A 123 33.13 -5.40 11.07
N ALA A 124 33.35 -5.41 12.39
CA ALA A 124 34.62 -5.80 12.99
C ALA A 124 35.00 -7.27 12.69
N VAL A 125 34.04 -8.19 12.72
CA VAL A 125 34.26 -9.61 12.34
C VAL A 125 34.62 -9.73 10.86
N LYS A 126 33.91 -9.02 9.96
CA LYS A 126 34.22 -9.04 8.52
C LYS A 126 35.61 -8.45 8.24
N SER A 127 36.02 -7.40 8.96
CA SER A 127 37.37 -6.83 8.87
C SER A 127 38.45 -7.81 9.31
N ARG A 128 38.26 -8.52 10.43
CA ARG A 128 39.22 -9.54 10.91
C ARG A 128 39.36 -10.72 9.93
N ARG A 129 38.25 -11.13 9.30
CA ARG A 129 38.26 -12.21 8.30
C ARG A 129 38.99 -11.79 7.01
N ALA A 130 38.89 -10.52 6.61
CA ALA A 130 39.65 -9.96 5.50
C ALA A 130 41.16 -9.86 5.81
N SER A 131 41.55 -9.37 7.00
CA SER A 131 42.96 -9.31 7.40
C SER A 131 43.60 -10.69 7.65
N SER A 132 42.79 -11.75 7.76
CA SER A 132 43.29 -13.12 7.88
C SER A 132 43.64 -13.76 6.52
N PHE A 133 43.21 -13.16 5.41
CA PHE A 133 43.63 -13.56 4.06
C PHE A 133 44.96 -12.87 3.72
N ARG A 134 46.05 -13.42 4.25
CA ARG A 134 47.40 -13.04 3.83
C ARG A 134 47.63 -13.65 2.43
N PRO A 135 47.98 -12.87 1.40
CA PRO A 135 48.35 -13.46 0.12
C PRO A 135 49.63 -14.28 0.32
N MET A 136 49.56 -15.59 0.09
CA MET A 136 50.76 -16.39 -0.13
C MET A 136 51.34 -15.93 -1.47
N ALA A 137 52.56 -15.39 -1.45
CA ALA A 137 53.25 -15.05 -2.68
C ALA A 137 53.53 -16.33 -3.46
N PHE A 138 52.97 -16.44 -4.66
CA PHE A 138 53.16 -17.60 -5.52
C PHE A 138 54.48 -17.40 -6.28
N GLU A 139 55.60 -17.73 -5.64
CA GLU A 139 56.90 -17.73 -6.31
C GLU A 139 56.92 -18.81 -7.40
N SER A 140 57.40 -18.44 -8.58
CA SER A 140 57.44 -19.30 -9.74
C SER A 140 58.64 -20.24 -9.68
N SER A 141 58.40 -21.55 -9.62
CA SER A 141 59.41 -22.58 -9.87
C SER A 141 58.88 -23.63 -10.85
N GLU A 142 59.61 -23.85 -11.93
CA GLU A 142 59.35 -24.92 -12.89
C GLU A 142 59.86 -26.25 -12.32
N SER A 143 59.11 -27.35 -12.45
CA SER A 143 59.67 -28.70 -12.54
C SER A 143 58.68 -29.74 -13.07
N LYS A 144 59.26 -30.81 -13.62
CA LYS A 144 58.63 -31.86 -14.44
C LYS A 144 58.01 -32.98 -13.60
N SER A 145 57.32 -33.89 -14.32
CA SER A 145 57.06 -35.31 -13.96
C SER A 145 55.99 -35.57 -12.88
N SER A 146 55.29 -36.72 -12.86
CA SER A 146 55.30 -37.89 -13.77
C SER A 146 53.91 -38.53 -13.91
N ILE A 147 53.80 -39.40 -14.92
CA ILE A 147 52.80 -40.47 -15.07
C ILE A 147 52.50 -41.18 -13.74
N LEU A 148 51.21 -41.46 -13.51
CA LEU A 148 50.74 -42.80 -13.13
C LEU A 148 49.31 -42.99 -13.68
N GLU A 149 49.08 -44.16 -14.27
CA GLU A 149 47.76 -44.66 -14.67
C GLU A 149 47.14 -45.42 -13.48
N ASP A 150 45.82 -45.52 -13.44
CA ASP A 150 45.13 -46.57 -12.70
C ASP A 150 43.82 -46.90 -13.42
N GLU A 151 43.46 -48.18 -13.50
CA GLU A 151 42.37 -48.70 -14.32
C GLU A 151 41.10 -48.96 -13.48
N GLY A 152 39.94 -49.13 -14.14
CA GLY A 152 38.66 -49.24 -13.42
C GLY A 152 37.44 -49.47 -14.31
N GLU A 153 37.49 -50.49 -15.17
CA GLU A 153 36.32 -51.01 -15.91
C GLU A 153 35.55 -52.05 -15.07
N GLU A 154 34.21 -52.13 -15.23
CA GLU A 154 33.40 -53.34 -14.95
C GLU A 154 32.04 -53.27 -15.71
N GLU A 155 31.44 -54.43 -16.05
CA GLU A 155 30.26 -54.62 -16.94
C GLU A 155 29.18 -55.51 -16.26
N ASP A 156 27.91 -55.68 -16.70
CA ASP A 156 27.16 -55.18 -17.87
C ASP A 156 25.83 -54.50 -17.42
N GLU A 157 24.57 -54.98 -17.47
CA GLU A 157 23.89 -56.14 -18.07
C GLU A 157 22.88 -55.68 -19.17
N VAL A 158 22.96 -56.26 -20.37
CA VAL A 158 22.04 -56.02 -21.50
C VAL A 158 20.58 -56.43 -21.19
N GLY A 159 19.64 -55.55 -21.55
CA GLY A 159 18.19 -55.78 -21.50
C GLY A 159 17.50 -55.67 -22.87
N GLU A 160 17.87 -56.53 -23.83
CA GLU A 160 17.35 -56.50 -25.20
C GLU A 160 15.90 -57.04 -25.29
N LEU A 161 15.00 -56.31 -25.99
CA LEU A 161 13.81 -56.90 -26.60
C LEU A 161 13.39 -56.22 -27.92
N MET A 162 13.78 -56.88 -29.01
CA MET A 162 13.18 -56.84 -30.35
C MET A 162 11.63 -57.02 -30.30
N SER A 163 10.81 -56.65 -31.29
CA SER A 163 10.93 -55.77 -32.48
C SER A 163 9.55 -55.68 -33.16
N ASN A 164 9.35 -54.74 -34.10
CA ASN A 164 8.89 -55.03 -35.48
C ASN A 164 8.53 -53.75 -36.25
N LEU A 165 8.97 -53.65 -37.51
CA LEU A 165 8.47 -52.67 -38.48
C LEU A 165 7.25 -53.25 -39.22
N HIS A 166 6.36 -52.39 -39.68
CA HIS A 166 5.69 -52.56 -40.97
C HIS A 166 5.51 -51.18 -41.64
N GLU A 167 5.62 -51.15 -42.96
CA GLU A 167 5.77 -49.91 -43.74
C GLU A 167 4.45 -49.36 -44.32
N ALA A 168 4.56 -48.13 -44.83
CA ALA A 168 3.82 -47.46 -45.91
C ALA A 168 2.83 -48.31 -46.78
N PRO A 169 1.75 -47.70 -47.35
CA PRO A 169 1.87 -46.40 -48.04
C PRO A 169 0.65 -45.45 -48.09
N THR A 170 0.88 -44.30 -48.72
CA THR A 170 -0.09 -43.33 -49.29
C THR A 170 -0.22 -43.59 -50.82
N PRO A 171 -0.96 -42.84 -51.68
CA PRO A 171 -1.82 -41.65 -51.51
C PRO A 171 -3.29 -41.88 -52.00
N THR A 172 -4.19 -40.89 -52.21
CA THR A 172 -4.32 -40.05 -53.43
C THR A 172 -5.33 -38.87 -53.32
N THR A 173 -4.93 -37.70 -53.85
CA THR A 173 -5.68 -36.66 -54.63
C THR A 173 -7.16 -36.25 -54.35
N SER A 174 -7.34 -34.98 -53.92
CA SER A 174 -8.01 -33.86 -54.66
C SER A 174 -9.55 -33.91 -55.01
N PRO A 175 -10.17 -32.84 -55.60
CA PRO A 175 -10.31 -31.44 -55.13
C PRO A 175 -11.76 -30.85 -55.32
N LEU A 176 -11.91 -29.50 -55.27
CA LEU A 176 -13.08 -28.67 -55.68
C LEU A 176 -14.30 -28.66 -54.71
N MET A 177 -15.21 -27.66 -54.66
CA MET A 177 -15.50 -26.49 -55.54
C MET A 177 -15.71 -25.14 -54.79
N ARG A 178 -15.84 -24.04 -55.55
CA ARG A 178 -16.17 -22.67 -55.10
C ARG A 178 -17.68 -22.45 -54.90
N LYS A 179 -18.07 -21.53 -54.01
CA LYS A 179 -18.82 -20.29 -54.37
C LYS A 179 -18.98 -19.34 -53.18
N ALA A 180 -19.13 -18.05 -53.48
CA ALA A 180 -19.58 -17.01 -52.57
C ALA A 180 -20.92 -16.43 -53.07
N TYR A 181 -21.70 -15.77 -52.21
CA TYR A 181 -22.52 -14.60 -52.58
C TYR A 181 -23.04 -13.82 -51.35
N SER A 182 -23.47 -12.60 -51.66
CA SER A 182 -23.81 -11.42 -50.85
C SER A 182 -24.82 -11.57 -49.69
N ALA A 183 -24.78 -10.60 -48.77
CA ALA A 183 -25.92 -10.13 -47.95
C ALA A 183 -26.86 -9.20 -48.81
N PRO A 184 -28.01 -8.62 -48.36
CA PRO A 184 -28.15 -7.89 -47.06
C PRO A 184 -29.54 -7.90 -46.35
N GLN A 185 -29.55 -7.28 -45.15
CA GLN A 185 -30.65 -6.59 -44.44
C GLN A 185 -32.02 -7.27 -44.17
N SER A 186 -32.38 -7.31 -42.87
CA SER A 186 -33.52 -6.59 -42.24
C SER A 186 -34.26 -7.43 -41.16
N GLY A 187 -35.05 -6.76 -40.31
CA GLY A 187 -35.94 -7.38 -39.31
C GLY A 187 -35.46 -7.27 -37.86
N ALA A 188 -36.09 -6.39 -37.08
CA ALA A 188 -35.79 -6.21 -35.65
C ALA A 188 -36.86 -6.83 -34.74
N LYS A 189 -36.44 -7.37 -33.58
CA LYS A 189 -37.24 -7.46 -32.34
C LYS A 189 -36.38 -7.79 -31.12
N SER A 190 -36.52 -6.97 -30.08
CA SER A 190 -36.05 -7.21 -28.69
C SER A 190 -37.14 -8.04 -27.93
N PRO A 191 -37.02 -8.46 -26.64
CA PRO A 191 -36.18 -7.90 -25.56
C PRO A 191 -35.53 -8.89 -24.54
N SER A 192 -34.80 -8.31 -23.57
CA SER A 192 -34.32 -8.93 -22.31
C SER A 192 -33.16 -9.95 -22.46
N THR A 193 -32.25 -10.18 -21.50
CA THR A 193 -32.13 -9.71 -20.10
C THR A 193 -30.64 -9.53 -19.70
N ALA A 194 -30.38 -8.75 -18.64
CA ALA A 194 -29.17 -8.63 -17.80
C ALA A 194 -27.83 -9.34 -18.21
N ALA A 195 -26.76 -8.56 -18.29
CA ALA A 195 -25.36 -8.98 -18.10
C ALA A 195 -24.52 -7.82 -17.53
N ASP A 196 -23.45 -8.11 -16.79
CA ASP A 196 -22.78 -7.14 -15.90
C ASP A 196 -21.31 -6.87 -16.22
N HIS A 197 -20.83 -5.69 -15.77
CA HIS A 197 -19.44 -5.34 -15.44
C HIS A 197 -18.32 -5.18 -16.53
N SER A 198 -17.29 -4.43 -16.13
CA SER A 198 -15.89 -4.44 -16.63
C SER A 198 -15.50 -3.74 -17.95
N THR A 199 -15.81 -2.44 -18.08
CA THR A 199 -14.99 -1.54 -18.93
C THR A 199 -13.73 -1.08 -18.20
N THR A 200 -12.71 -1.95 -18.08
CA THR A 200 -11.37 -1.54 -17.63
C THR A 200 -10.56 -0.93 -18.79
N THR A 201 -9.90 0.21 -18.55
CA THR A 201 -9.12 0.92 -19.57
C THR A 201 -7.88 0.10 -20.01
N PRO A 202 -7.49 0.12 -21.31
CA PRO A 202 -6.45 -0.76 -21.85
C PRO A 202 -5.12 -0.75 -21.07
N HIS A 203 -4.58 0.44 -20.78
CA HIS A 203 -3.31 0.58 -20.04
C HIS A 203 -3.32 -0.02 -18.62
N TYR A 204 -4.49 -0.19 -17.98
CA TYR A 204 -4.58 -0.87 -16.68
C TYR A 204 -4.42 -2.39 -16.84
N GLN A 205 -4.96 -2.98 -17.91
CA GLN A 205 -4.75 -4.39 -18.22
C GLN A 205 -3.30 -4.66 -18.64
N GLU A 206 -2.72 -3.76 -19.43
CA GLU A 206 -1.34 -3.82 -19.91
C GLU A 206 -0.31 -3.76 -18.76
N ARG A 207 -0.44 -2.79 -17.85
CA ARG A 207 0.42 -2.71 -16.65
C ARG A 207 0.16 -3.86 -15.65
N ARG A 208 -1.03 -4.45 -15.62
CA ARG A 208 -1.24 -5.70 -14.87
C ARG A 208 -0.47 -6.87 -15.48
N ARG A 209 -0.41 -6.97 -16.81
CA ARG A 209 0.32 -8.04 -17.51
C ARG A 209 1.84 -7.94 -17.29
N SER A 210 2.43 -6.74 -17.36
CA SER A 210 3.87 -6.56 -17.10
C SER A 210 4.29 -7.04 -15.71
N ASN A 211 3.62 -6.56 -14.65
CA ASN A 211 3.95 -6.93 -13.28
C ASN A 211 3.64 -8.41 -12.97
N THR A 212 2.67 -9.01 -13.65
CA THR A 212 2.40 -10.46 -13.50
C THR A 212 3.54 -11.27 -14.12
N ALA A 213 4.04 -10.89 -15.30
CA ALA A 213 5.20 -11.55 -15.92
C ALA A 213 6.48 -11.40 -15.10
N GLU A 214 6.68 -10.24 -14.46
CA GLU A 214 7.77 -9.97 -13.51
C GLU A 214 7.74 -10.95 -12.32
N TRP A 215 6.60 -11.08 -11.62
CA TRP A 215 6.45 -12.03 -10.51
C TRP A 215 6.50 -13.51 -10.93
N VAL A 216 6.11 -13.83 -12.17
CA VAL A 216 6.29 -15.17 -12.73
C VAL A 216 7.77 -15.46 -12.96
N ASN A 217 8.56 -14.50 -13.44
CA ASN A 217 10.00 -14.67 -13.61
C ASN A 217 10.73 -14.78 -12.26
N GLU A 218 10.37 -13.97 -11.25
CA GLU A 218 10.83 -14.16 -9.86
C GLU A 218 10.60 -15.61 -9.38
N GLY A 219 9.39 -16.14 -9.57
CA GLY A 219 9.05 -17.51 -9.21
C GLY A 219 9.76 -18.58 -10.06
N ARG A 220 10.25 -18.24 -11.26
CA ARG A 220 11.03 -19.16 -12.12
C ARG A 220 12.50 -19.27 -11.68
N GLU A 221 13.03 -18.21 -11.07
CA GLU A 221 14.38 -18.11 -10.51
C GLU A 221 14.47 -18.58 -9.04
N ALA A 222 13.33 -18.63 -8.33
CA ALA A 222 13.23 -19.09 -6.95
C ALA A 222 13.67 -20.56 -6.75
N SER A 223 14.32 -20.82 -5.62
CA SER A 223 14.79 -22.15 -5.21
C SER A 223 13.68 -23.05 -4.66
N SER A 224 13.95 -24.36 -4.56
CA SER A 224 13.02 -25.34 -3.95
C SER A 224 12.68 -24.99 -2.49
N GLU A 225 13.65 -24.49 -1.72
CA GLU A 225 13.44 -24.06 -0.34
C GLU A 225 12.48 -22.85 -0.26
N GLU A 226 12.56 -21.94 -1.23
CA GLU A 226 11.65 -20.80 -1.33
C GLU A 226 10.23 -21.20 -1.77
N MET A 227 10.07 -22.29 -2.53
CA MET A 227 8.77 -22.89 -2.83
C MET A 227 8.14 -23.56 -1.59
N ASP A 228 8.93 -24.26 -0.78
CA ASP A 228 8.46 -24.79 0.51
C ASP A 228 8.03 -23.66 1.47
N ILE A 229 8.78 -22.56 1.49
CA ILE A 229 8.44 -21.35 2.26
C ILE A 229 7.17 -20.68 1.71
N LEU A 230 6.97 -20.67 0.38
CA LEU A 230 5.77 -20.13 -0.28
C LEU A 230 4.50 -20.88 0.17
N ILE A 231 4.52 -22.22 0.20
CA ILE A 231 3.37 -23.04 0.63
C ILE A 231 3.03 -22.74 2.11
N LYS A 232 4.06 -22.71 2.98
CA LYS A 232 3.93 -22.40 4.43
C LYS A 232 3.38 -21.00 4.66
N GLU A 233 3.93 -19.98 3.99
CA GLU A 233 3.44 -18.60 4.09
C GLU A 233 1.96 -18.49 3.66
N ILE A 234 1.56 -19.15 2.58
CA ILE A 234 0.19 -19.05 2.05
C ILE A 234 -0.81 -19.77 2.95
N TYR A 235 -0.47 -20.95 3.47
CA TYR A 235 -1.30 -21.63 4.47
C TYR A 235 -1.61 -20.72 5.65
N VAL A 236 -0.58 -20.07 6.21
CA VAL A 236 -0.68 -19.12 7.32
C VAL A 236 -1.43 -17.83 6.95
N MET A 237 -1.25 -17.28 5.73
CA MET A 237 -1.96 -16.07 5.28
C MET A 237 -3.46 -16.29 5.06
N MET A 238 -3.88 -17.53 4.78
CA MET A 238 -5.27 -17.87 4.47
C MET A 238 -6.04 -18.36 5.71
N CYS A 239 -5.39 -19.11 6.60
CA CYS A 239 -5.92 -19.47 7.91
C CYS A 239 -6.23 -18.23 8.77
N GLY A 240 -7.44 -18.14 9.31
CA GLY A 240 -7.91 -17.02 10.13
C GLY A 240 -8.44 -15.82 9.35
N SER A 241 -8.43 -15.86 8.01
CA SER A 241 -8.79 -14.70 7.17
C SER A 241 -10.29 -14.35 7.15
N THR A 242 -11.15 -15.22 7.72
CA THR A 242 -12.61 -15.04 7.84
C THR A 242 -13.06 -14.58 9.24
N ASN A 243 -12.31 -14.90 10.29
CA ASN A 243 -12.71 -14.63 11.68
C ASN A 243 -12.55 -13.15 12.13
N ASN A 244 -12.00 -12.27 11.28
CA ASN A 244 -11.82 -10.85 11.59
C ASN A 244 -13.11 -10.01 11.56
N ALA A 245 -14.28 -10.63 11.29
CA ALA A 245 -15.58 -9.95 11.34
C ALA A 245 -16.04 -9.67 12.79
N ASP A 246 -15.71 -10.55 13.76
CA ASP A 246 -16.08 -10.38 15.17
C ASP A 246 -15.12 -9.45 15.92
N ALA A 247 -15.21 -8.15 15.61
CA ALA A 247 -14.39 -7.08 16.17
C ALA A 247 -14.51 -6.85 17.70
N ASN A 248 -15.24 -7.71 18.42
CA ASN A 248 -15.41 -7.70 19.87
C ASN A 248 -14.39 -8.58 20.63
N ALA A 249 -13.63 -9.44 19.94
CA ALA A 249 -12.60 -10.29 20.54
C ALA A 249 -11.34 -9.50 20.93
N LYS A 250 -11.41 -8.76 22.04
CA LYS A 250 -10.24 -8.15 22.67
C LYS A 250 -9.25 -9.22 23.19
N ASP A 251 -8.00 -8.80 23.30
CA ASP A 251 -6.89 -9.43 24.04
C ASP A 251 -6.25 -10.73 23.49
N HIS A 252 -6.75 -11.34 22.40
CA HIS A 252 -6.01 -12.42 21.70
C HIS A 252 -5.81 -12.15 20.20
N LYS A 253 -4.62 -11.63 19.86
CA LYS A 253 -3.94 -12.09 18.63
C LYS A 253 -3.73 -13.60 18.80
N ARG A 254 -4.39 -14.41 17.98
CA ARG A 254 -3.97 -15.80 17.79
C ARG A 254 -2.77 -15.77 16.85
N ASP A 255 -1.63 -16.27 17.31
CA ASP A 255 -0.50 -16.53 16.42
C ASP A 255 -0.88 -17.71 15.52
N VAL A 256 -1.09 -17.43 14.23
CA VAL A 256 -1.50 -18.44 13.25
C VAL A 256 -0.29 -19.30 12.90
N SER A 257 -0.15 -20.43 13.61
CA SER A 257 0.89 -21.44 13.35
C SER A 257 0.46 -22.41 12.23
N LEU A 258 1.38 -23.26 11.79
CA LEU A 258 1.08 -24.37 10.86
C LEU A 258 0.11 -25.41 11.46
N GLU A 259 -0.06 -25.43 12.78
CA GLU A 259 -1.03 -26.27 13.51
C GLU A 259 -2.47 -25.73 13.41
N SER A 260 -2.65 -24.53 12.85
CA SER A 260 -3.96 -23.98 12.50
C SER A 260 -4.68 -24.89 11.50
N PHE A 261 -6.01 -24.86 11.50
CA PHE A 261 -6.84 -25.64 10.58
C PHE A 261 -7.51 -24.74 9.54
N MET A 262 -7.31 -25.01 8.24
CA MET A 262 -7.97 -24.26 7.16
C MET A 262 -9.39 -24.78 6.92
N THR A 263 -10.38 -23.88 6.83
CA THR A 263 -11.76 -24.21 6.43
C THR A 263 -11.92 -24.31 4.91
N GLN A 264 -12.99 -24.98 4.45
CA GLN A 264 -13.33 -25.03 3.03
C GLN A 264 -13.48 -23.62 2.41
N GLU A 265 -14.08 -22.66 3.14
CA GLU A 265 -14.25 -21.28 2.67
C GLU A 265 -12.91 -20.57 2.43
N GLU A 266 -11.98 -20.68 3.40
CA GLU A 266 -10.62 -20.13 3.29
C GLU A 266 -9.86 -20.75 2.12
N PHE A 267 -10.03 -22.06 1.89
CA PHE A 267 -9.42 -22.78 0.78
C PHE A 267 -9.97 -22.34 -0.59
N LEU A 268 -11.30 -22.33 -0.79
CA LEU A 268 -11.90 -21.89 -2.07
C LEU A 268 -11.59 -20.41 -2.36
N ARG A 269 -11.49 -19.58 -1.32
CA ARG A 269 -11.03 -18.19 -1.42
C ARG A 269 -9.57 -18.11 -1.87
N PHE A 270 -8.69 -18.99 -1.41
CA PHE A 270 -7.32 -19.12 -1.93
C PHE A 270 -7.32 -19.46 -3.43
N VAL A 271 -8.03 -20.50 -3.85
CA VAL A 271 -8.07 -20.95 -5.27
C VAL A 271 -8.59 -19.85 -6.20
N THR A 272 -9.58 -19.08 -5.72
CA THR A 272 -10.12 -17.90 -6.41
C THR A 272 -9.10 -16.76 -6.50
N LEU A 273 -8.40 -16.42 -5.41
CA LEU A 273 -7.37 -15.37 -5.39
C LEU A 273 -6.15 -15.73 -6.26
N ALA A 274 -5.76 -17.00 -6.28
CA ALA A 274 -4.70 -17.52 -7.12
C ALA A 274 -5.07 -17.50 -8.61
N ASN A 275 -6.37 -17.48 -8.95
CA ASN A 275 -6.92 -17.61 -10.30
C ASN A 275 -6.60 -18.98 -10.93
N LEU A 276 -6.70 -20.04 -10.14
CA LEU A 276 -6.37 -21.41 -10.58
C LEU A 276 -7.46 -22.09 -11.42
N VAL A 277 -8.65 -21.48 -11.52
CA VAL A 277 -9.84 -22.07 -12.17
C VAL A 277 -9.78 -21.94 -13.69
N ASP A 278 -10.05 -23.02 -14.42
CA ASP A 278 -10.15 -23.06 -15.88
C ASP A 278 -11.08 -24.19 -16.36
N SER A 279 -10.96 -24.62 -17.62
CA SER A 279 -11.70 -25.73 -18.23
C SER A 279 -11.37 -27.10 -17.64
N ASN A 280 -10.16 -27.27 -17.11
CA ASN A 280 -9.63 -28.55 -16.63
C ASN A 280 -9.90 -28.67 -15.12
N LEU A 281 -9.62 -27.58 -14.39
CA LEU A 281 -9.78 -27.46 -12.95
C LEU A 281 -10.94 -26.51 -12.61
N THR A 282 -12.15 -27.08 -12.50
CA THR A 282 -13.38 -26.34 -12.16
C THR A 282 -13.62 -26.30 -10.64
N MET A 283 -14.33 -25.28 -10.15
CA MET A 283 -14.55 -25.11 -8.70
C MET A 283 -15.29 -26.29 -8.02
N PRO A 284 -16.33 -26.92 -8.61
CA PRO A 284 -16.93 -28.12 -8.03
C PRO A 284 -15.96 -29.30 -7.93
N ARG A 285 -14.95 -29.38 -8.82
CA ARG A 285 -13.90 -30.41 -8.77
C ARG A 285 -12.91 -30.12 -7.64
N VAL A 286 -12.53 -28.85 -7.45
CA VAL A 286 -11.73 -28.39 -6.30
C VAL A 286 -12.44 -28.67 -4.96
N GLU A 287 -13.75 -28.42 -4.88
CA GLU A 287 -14.55 -28.79 -3.71
C GLU A 287 -14.59 -30.30 -3.47
N ALA A 288 -14.67 -31.11 -4.52
CA ALA A 288 -14.64 -32.56 -4.41
C ALA A 288 -13.28 -33.07 -3.89
N LEU A 289 -12.15 -32.50 -4.34
CA LEU A 289 -10.81 -32.82 -3.84
C LEU A 289 -10.69 -32.50 -2.34
N PHE A 290 -11.01 -31.26 -1.93
CA PHE A 290 -10.98 -30.86 -0.52
C PHE A 290 -11.82 -31.81 0.37
N ASN A 291 -13.03 -32.15 -0.08
CA ASN A 291 -13.90 -33.09 0.64
C ASN A 291 -13.41 -34.55 0.59
N SER A 292 -12.57 -34.93 -0.37
CA SER A 292 -11.90 -36.23 -0.42
C SER A 292 -10.79 -36.30 0.63
N THR A 293 -9.88 -35.32 0.66
CA THR A 293 -8.76 -35.27 1.61
C THR A 293 -9.24 -35.16 3.06
N VAL A 294 -10.29 -34.35 3.31
CA VAL A 294 -10.99 -34.33 4.61
C VAL A 294 -11.45 -35.72 5.06
N ARG A 295 -11.92 -36.58 4.14
CA ARG A 295 -12.40 -37.94 4.46
C ARG A 295 -11.26 -38.95 4.62
N SER A 296 -10.16 -38.82 3.87
CA SER A 296 -8.99 -39.70 4.04
C SER A 296 -8.28 -39.44 5.37
N SER A 297 -8.10 -38.18 5.74
CA SER A 297 -7.36 -37.81 6.96
C SER A 297 -8.19 -37.96 8.24
N SER A 298 -9.51 -38.10 8.13
CA SER A 298 -10.41 -38.42 9.24
C SER A 298 -10.81 -39.91 9.34
N ARG A 299 -10.07 -40.82 8.69
CA ARG A 299 -10.41 -42.25 8.56
C ARG A 299 -10.30 -42.99 9.91
N GLY A 300 -11.40 -42.98 10.67
CA GLY A 300 -11.53 -43.53 12.02
C GLY A 300 -12.03 -42.53 13.08
N ALA A 301 -12.13 -41.24 12.73
CA ALA A 301 -12.62 -40.21 13.63
C ALA A 301 -14.15 -40.25 13.79
N LYS A 302 -14.65 -40.09 15.03
CA LYS A 302 -16.10 -40.11 15.34
C LYS A 302 -16.88 -38.89 14.81
N LYS A 303 -16.20 -37.88 14.27
CA LYS A 303 -16.80 -36.69 13.63
C LYS A 303 -15.88 -36.20 12.50
N PHE A 304 -16.44 -35.94 11.32
CA PHE A 304 -15.71 -35.31 10.21
C PHE A 304 -15.47 -33.82 10.51
N SER A 305 -14.22 -33.40 10.59
CA SER A 305 -13.83 -31.99 10.58
C SER A 305 -13.99 -31.42 9.18
N LYS A 306 -14.80 -30.38 8.97
CA LYS A 306 -14.87 -29.64 7.68
C LYS A 306 -13.65 -28.72 7.46
N ARG A 307 -12.46 -29.23 7.78
CA ARG A 307 -11.19 -28.50 7.83
C ARG A 307 -10.03 -29.45 7.56
N ILE A 308 -8.96 -28.91 7.01
CA ILE A 308 -7.70 -29.57 6.69
C ILE A 308 -6.54 -29.00 7.50
N GLN A 309 -5.44 -29.74 7.64
CA GLN A 309 -4.17 -29.28 8.19
C GLN A 309 -3.18 -28.87 7.07
N TYR A 310 -1.94 -28.51 7.43
CA TYR A 310 -0.90 -28.10 6.48
C TYR A 310 -0.53 -29.20 5.47
N ASP A 311 -0.34 -30.44 5.93
CA ASP A 311 0.06 -31.55 5.06
C ASP A 311 -1.07 -31.99 4.11
N ASP A 312 -2.32 -31.96 4.60
CA ASP A 312 -3.53 -32.11 3.79
C ASP A 312 -3.60 -31.03 2.69
N PHE A 313 -3.28 -29.76 3.02
CA PHE A 313 -3.28 -28.65 2.06
C PHE A 313 -2.24 -28.85 0.96
N GLY A 314 -1.02 -29.30 1.29
CA GLY A 314 -0.03 -29.73 0.31
C GLY A 314 -0.55 -30.85 -0.61
N THR A 315 -1.26 -31.82 -0.04
CA THR A 315 -1.87 -32.93 -0.79
C THR A 315 -2.94 -32.43 -1.78
N VAL A 316 -3.88 -31.58 -1.35
CA VAL A 316 -4.91 -31.02 -2.27
C VAL A 316 -4.28 -30.15 -3.36
N LEU A 317 -3.20 -29.42 -3.07
CA LEU A 317 -2.47 -28.65 -4.09
C LEU A 317 -1.85 -29.56 -5.17
N GLN A 318 -1.27 -30.70 -4.78
CA GLN A 318 -0.72 -31.67 -5.73
C GLN A 318 -1.83 -32.24 -6.64
N ASP A 319 -2.93 -32.73 -6.07
CA ASP A 319 -4.10 -33.23 -6.82
C ASP A 319 -4.65 -32.17 -7.80
N MET A 320 -4.70 -30.90 -7.37
CA MET A 320 -5.11 -29.77 -8.22
C MET A 320 -4.13 -29.50 -9.36
N ALA A 321 -2.82 -29.58 -9.11
CA ALA A 321 -1.79 -29.35 -10.10
C ALA A 321 -1.84 -30.40 -11.22
N ASP A 322 -1.98 -31.67 -10.86
CA ASP A 322 -2.03 -32.79 -11.80
C ASP A 322 -3.32 -32.77 -12.65
N ILE A 323 -4.45 -32.33 -12.07
CA ILE A 323 -5.70 -32.10 -12.82
C ILE A 323 -5.60 -30.88 -13.75
N LYS A 324 -4.83 -29.84 -13.37
CA LYS A 324 -4.64 -28.63 -14.17
C LYS A 324 -3.69 -28.86 -15.36
N TYR A 325 -2.62 -29.65 -15.15
CA TYR A 325 -1.58 -29.96 -16.12
C TYR A 325 -1.45 -31.47 -16.42
N PRO A 326 -2.50 -32.13 -16.93
CA PRO A 326 -2.55 -33.60 -17.06
C PRO A 326 -1.57 -34.21 -18.07
N TYR A 327 -0.82 -33.39 -18.80
CA TYR A 327 0.19 -33.80 -19.79
C TYR A 327 1.62 -33.41 -19.41
N GLY A 328 1.82 -32.71 -18.28
CA GLY A 328 3.11 -32.18 -17.83
C GLY A 328 3.62 -30.98 -18.66
N ASN A 329 4.32 -30.05 -18.02
CA ASN A 329 4.90 -28.87 -18.68
C ASN A 329 6.40 -29.05 -18.94
N GLY A 330 6.76 -30.19 -19.52
CA GLY A 330 8.15 -30.55 -19.82
C GLY A 330 8.98 -30.82 -18.56
N ALA A 331 10.10 -30.12 -18.41
CA ALA A 331 11.11 -30.41 -17.38
C ALA A 331 10.81 -29.84 -15.97
N LYS A 332 9.66 -29.19 -15.74
CA LYS A 332 9.19 -28.78 -14.41
C LYS A 332 7.94 -29.58 -14.03
N SER A 333 7.78 -29.88 -12.73
CA SER A 333 6.59 -30.60 -12.27
C SER A 333 5.31 -29.76 -12.46
N ALA A 334 4.16 -30.43 -12.48
CA ALA A 334 2.86 -29.77 -12.49
C ALA A 334 2.71 -28.81 -11.29
N MET A 335 3.18 -29.26 -10.11
CA MET A 335 3.17 -28.49 -8.87
C MET A 335 4.08 -27.25 -8.97
N ASP A 336 5.36 -27.38 -9.37
CA ASP A 336 6.26 -26.24 -9.57
C ASP A 336 5.64 -25.21 -10.51
N THR A 337 5.03 -25.68 -11.61
CA THR A 337 4.43 -24.80 -12.61
C THR A 337 3.18 -24.09 -12.08
N MET A 338 2.34 -24.78 -11.29
CA MET A 338 1.20 -24.16 -10.61
C MET A 338 1.67 -23.12 -9.58
N MET A 339 2.67 -23.49 -8.78
CA MET A 339 3.23 -22.63 -7.74
C MET A 339 3.88 -21.37 -8.34
N THR A 340 4.62 -21.52 -9.43
CA THR A 340 5.29 -20.44 -10.16
C THR A 340 4.31 -19.52 -10.88
N ASP A 341 3.45 -20.04 -11.76
CA ASP A 341 2.71 -19.20 -12.72
C ASP A 341 1.44 -18.55 -12.10
N PHE A 342 0.94 -19.08 -10.98
CA PHE A 342 -0.30 -18.59 -10.34
C PHE A 342 -0.09 -18.16 -8.89
N VAL A 343 0.54 -19.02 -8.08
CA VAL A 343 0.57 -18.90 -6.62
C VAL A 343 1.63 -17.89 -6.14
N TRP A 344 2.80 -17.83 -6.79
CA TRP A 344 3.83 -16.82 -6.52
C TRP A 344 3.34 -15.40 -6.88
N PRO A 345 2.78 -15.13 -8.08
CA PRO A 345 2.05 -13.90 -8.37
C PRO A 345 0.91 -13.60 -7.38
N MET A 346 0.26 -14.62 -6.80
CA MET A 346 -0.75 -14.38 -5.74
C MET A 346 -0.09 -13.91 -4.44
N ARG A 347 1.01 -14.53 -3.99
CA ARG A 347 1.81 -14.04 -2.84
C ARG A 347 2.27 -12.62 -3.05
N SER A 348 2.81 -12.27 -4.23
CA SER A 348 3.23 -10.88 -4.51
C SER A 348 2.04 -9.91 -4.52
N ARG A 349 0.90 -10.27 -5.14
CA ARG A 349 -0.36 -9.50 -5.04
C ARG A 349 -0.85 -9.32 -3.59
N LEU A 350 -0.78 -10.36 -2.77
CA LEU A 350 -1.23 -10.33 -1.37
C LEU A 350 -0.27 -9.57 -0.46
N LYS A 351 1.06 -9.74 -0.62
CA LYS A 351 2.07 -8.95 0.09
C LYS A 351 2.01 -7.47 -0.30
N ILE A 352 1.74 -7.14 -1.57
CA ILE A 352 1.48 -5.75 -1.98
C ILE A 352 0.18 -5.24 -1.36
N LYS A 353 -0.92 -6.02 -1.38
CA LYS A 353 -2.18 -5.61 -0.73
C LYS A 353 -2.01 -5.40 0.78
N GLN A 354 -1.31 -6.30 1.47
CA GLN A 354 -0.97 -6.17 2.88
C GLN A 354 -0.01 -5.01 3.14
N ALA A 355 0.97 -4.74 2.26
CA ALA A 355 1.86 -3.58 2.36
C ALA A 355 1.08 -2.27 2.18
N LEU A 356 0.07 -2.22 1.30
CA LEU A 356 -0.82 -1.08 1.14
C LEU A 356 -1.74 -0.89 2.35
N SER A 357 -2.34 -1.95 2.90
CA SER A 357 -3.21 -1.84 4.09
C SER A 357 -2.46 -1.74 5.43
N SER A 358 -1.17 -2.08 5.47
CA SER A 358 -0.29 -1.85 6.63
C SER A 358 0.51 -0.55 6.55
N ARG A 359 0.64 0.06 5.35
CA ARG A 359 0.97 1.49 5.15
C ARG A 359 -0.20 2.41 5.54
N GLN A 360 -0.77 2.13 6.72
CA GLN A 360 -1.86 2.84 7.37
C GLN A 360 -3.16 2.90 6.55
N GLU A 361 -4.21 2.23 7.05
CA GLU A 361 -5.53 2.90 7.03
C GLU A 361 -5.36 4.22 7.82
N THR A 362 -5.18 5.31 7.10
CA THR A 362 -4.82 6.59 7.71
C THR A 362 -5.98 7.11 8.57
N LYS A 363 -5.69 7.96 9.56
CA LYS A 363 -6.74 8.60 10.36
C LYS A 363 -7.78 9.27 9.44
N PHE A 364 -7.29 9.92 8.37
CA PHE A 364 -8.10 10.48 7.30
C PHE A 364 -9.10 9.50 6.70
N GLU A 365 -8.68 8.31 6.24
CA GLU A 365 -9.59 7.33 5.62
C GLU A 365 -10.67 6.84 6.61
N LYS A 366 -10.30 6.64 7.88
CA LYS A 366 -11.23 6.22 8.93
C LYS A 366 -12.23 7.32 9.32
N ASP A 367 -11.82 8.58 9.27
CA ASP A 367 -12.71 9.72 9.49
C ASP A 367 -13.54 10.07 8.23
N TRP A 368 -13.01 9.84 7.03
CA TRP A 368 -13.66 10.07 5.73
C TRP A 368 -14.82 9.10 5.50
N LEU A 369 -14.64 7.81 5.79
CA LEU A 369 -15.68 6.78 5.63
C LEU A 369 -16.80 6.87 6.68
N LYS A 370 -16.77 7.84 7.60
CA LYS A 370 -17.87 8.07 8.54
C LYS A 370 -19.12 8.54 7.81
N GLN A 371 -20.26 7.96 8.20
CA GLN A 371 -21.57 8.29 7.65
C GLN A 371 -21.90 9.79 7.74
N GLU A 372 -21.43 10.49 8.79
CA GLU A 372 -21.62 11.94 8.97
C GLU A 372 -20.91 12.77 7.87
N VAL A 373 -19.69 12.39 7.48
CA VAL A 373 -18.90 13.05 6.43
C VAL A 373 -19.50 12.76 5.05
N MET A 374 -19.80 11.49 4.77
CA MET A 374 -20.43 11.07 3.51
C MET A 374 -21.82 11.71 3.32
N THR A 375 -22.62 11.81 4.37
CA THR A 375 -23.93 12.47 4.33
C THR A 375 -23.81 13.98 4.07
N PHE A 376 -22.82 14.64 4.68
CA PHE A 376 -22.56 16.06 4.39
C PHE A 376 -22.18 16.27 2.91
N PHE A 377 -21.26 15.49 2.35
CA PHE A 377 -20.89 15.64 0.94
C PHE A 377 -22.02 15.28 -0.02
N ASN A 378 -22.88 14.31 0.31
CA ASN A 378 -24.10 14.05 -0.45
C ASN A 378 -25.07 15.25 -0.42
N ASN A 379 -25.22 15.92 0.73
CA ASN A 379 -26.04 17.12 0.85
C ASN A 379 -25.47 18.35 0.12
N GLN A 380 -24.17 18.38 -0.18
CA GLN A 380 -23.52 19.41 -1.01
C GLN A 380 -23.20 18.92 -2.44
N ASN A 381 -23.71 17.76 -2.88
CA ASN A 381 -23.30 17.12 -4.14
C ASN A 381 -23.57 18.02 -5.36
N GLU A 382 -24.76 18.64 -5.43
CA GLU A 382 -25.15 19.54 -6.51
C GLU A 382 -24.21 20.76 -6.69
N PRO A 383 -23.98 21.62 -5.68
CA PRO A 383 -23.04 22.75 -5.83
C PRO A 383 -21.60 22.28 -6.08
N LEU A 384 -21.15 21.18 -5.48
CA LEU A 384 -19.83 20.60 -5.75
C LEU A 384 -19.69 20.11 -7.20
N MET A 385 -20.71 19.45 -7.73
CA MET A 385 -20.76 18.99 -9.13
C MET A 385 -20.78 20.16 -10.11
N ASN A 386 -21.48 21.25 -9.77
CA ASN A 386 -21.51 22.46 -10.59
C ASN A 386 -20.16 23.18 -10.61
N LEU A 387 -19.44 23.25 -9.48
CA LEU A 387 -18.05 23.72 -9.43
C LEU A 387 -17.12 22.80 -10.23
N PHE A 388 -17.21 21.47 -10.01
CA PHE A 388 -16.38 20.50 -10.72
C PHE A 388 -16.55 20.61 -12.24
N LYS A 389 -17.78 20.66 -12.74
CA LYS A 389 -18.09 20.86 -14.16
C LYS A 389 -17.56 22.19 -14.68
N ARG A 390 -17.67 23.28 -13.90
CA ARG A 390 -17.17 24.62 -14.31
C ARG A 390 -15.68 24.59 -14.63
N TYR A 391 -14.84 24.02 -13.75
CA TYR A 391 -13.39 23.97 -13.97
C TYR A 391 -12.95 22.83 -14.90
N SER A 392 -13.64 21.67 -14.90
CA SER A 392 -13.41 20.61 -15.91
C SER A 392 -13.64 21.13 -17.34
N ASN A 393 -14.68 21.94 -17.56
CA ASN A 393 -15.00 22.56 -18.85
C ASN A 393 -14.12 23.77 -19.21
N MET A 394 -13.22 24.23 -18.34
CA MET A 394 -12.26 25.30 -18.67
C MET A 394 -11.02 24.79 -19.42
N SER A 395 -10.83 23.47 -19.52
CA SER A 395 -9.78 22.88 -20.35
C SER A 395 -9.98 23.19 -21.83
N SER A 396 -9.00 23.84 -22.45
CA SER A 396 -9.01 24.16 -23.88
C SER A 396 -8.58 22.97 -24.77
N LYS A 397 -8.22 21.82 -24.19
CA LYS A 397 -7.82 20.62 -24.94
C LYS A 397 -9.02 19.69 -25.13
N PRO A 398 -9.40 19.34 -26.38
CA PRO A 398 -10.50 18.40 -26.66
C PRO A 398 -10.13 16.92 -26.41
N ASP A 399 -8.95 16.66 -25.85
CA ASP A 399 -8.34 15.33 -25.72
C ASP A 399 -9.03 14.44 -24.66
N GLY A 400 -10.15 13.84 -25.04
CA GLY A 400 -10.64 12.56 -24.51
C GLY A 400 -11.20 12.50 -23.08
N HIS A 401 -10.82 13.39 -22.17
CA HIS A 401 -11.10 13.31 -20.72
C HIS A 401 -12.54 13.70 -20.30
N ARG A 402 -13.56 13.13 -20.98
CA ARG A 402 -14.97 13.31 -20.61
C ARG A 402 -15.22 12.85 -19.17
N GLY A 403 -15.49 13.81 -18.27
CA GLY A 403 -15.84 13.54 -16.87
C GLY A 403 -14.69 13.65 -15.85
N ALA A 404 -13.50 14.09 -16.27
CA ALA A 404 -12.39 14.40 -15.36
C ALA A 404 -12.00 15.89 -15.43
N MET A 405 -11.49 16.42 -14.32
CA MET A 405 -10.87 17.75 -14.25
C MET A 405 -9.34 17.58 -14.39
N PRO A 406 -8.68 18.29 -15.31
CA PRO A 406 -7.22 18.36 -15.34
C PRO A 406 -6.65 18.95 -14.05
N LEU A 407 -5.48 18.48 -13.60
CA LEU A 407 -4.87 18.89 -12.33
C LEU A 407 -4.61 20.41 -12.25
N ASP A 408 -4.20 21.03 -13.36
CA ASP A 408 -4.02 22.49 -13.48
C ASP A 408 -5.32 23.27 -13.21
N GLN A 409 -6.48 22.74 -13.62
CA GLN A 409 -7.78 23.37 -13.37
C GLN A 409 -8.23 23.24 -11.91
N PHE A 410 -7.82 22.17 -11.21
CA PHE A 410 -8.03 22.07 -9.75
C PHE A 410 -7.13 23.04 -8.99
N CYS A 411 -5.86 23.18 -9.39
CA CYS A 411 -4.96 24.20 -8.85
C CYS A 411 -5.52 25.62 -9.10
N GLN A 412 -6.08 25.89 -10.29
CA GLN A 412 -6.74 27.17 -10.58
C GLN A 412 -7.96 27.41 -9.68
N PHE A 413 -8.79 26.39 -9.43
CA PHE A 413 -9.88 26.47 -8.45
C PHE A 413 -9.36 26.84 -7.04
N CYS A 414 -8.24 26.25 -6.59
CA CYS A 414 -7.63 26.58 -5.30
C CYS A 414 -7.04 28.01 -5.24
N LEU A 415 -6.69 28.61 -6.37
CA LEU A 415 -6.29 30.03 -6.46
C LEU A 415 -7.51 30.97 -6.50
N ASP A 416 -8.52 30.64 -7.30
CA ASP A 416 -9.73 31.46 -7.51
C ASP A 416 -10.59 31.61 -6.24
N TYR A 417 -10.54 30.61 -5.35
CA TYR A 417 -11.18 30.63 -4.03
C TYR A 417 -10.21 30.93 -2.86
N GLU A 418 -9.04 31.50 -3.16
CA GLU A 418 -8.00 31.94 -2.20
C GLU A 418 -7.46 30.85 -1.23
N ILE A 419 -7.76 29.57 -1.47
CA ILE A 419 -7.29 28.43 -0.64
C ILE A 419 -5.76 28.44 -0.56
N THR A 420 -5.09 28.71 -1.68
CA THR A 420 -3.65 28.94 -1.74
C THR A 420 -3.38 30.35 -2.31
N PRO A 421 -2.50 31.15 -1.69
CA PRO A 421 -1.65 30.85 -0.53
C PRO A 421 -2.28 31.19 0.84
N ALA A 422 -3.57 31.58 0.92
CA ALA A 422 -4.11 32.20 2.14
C ALA A 422 -4.58 31.22 3.23
N LEU A 423 -4.94 29.98 2.88
CA LEU A 423 -5.31 28.93 3.84
C LEU A 423 -4.24 27.84 3.99
N CYS A 424 -3.52 27.51 2.91
CA CYS A 424 -2.33 26.65 2.92
C CYS A 424 -1.28 27.08 1.88
N SER A 425 -0.04 26.66 2.11
CA SER A 425 1.06 26.82 1.15
C SER A 425 0.90 25.90 -0.08
N GLN A 426 1.62 26.23 -1.17
CA GLN A 426 1.62 25.42 -2.38
C GLN A 426 2.15 23.99 -2.12
N THR A 427 3.12 23.81 -1.22
CA THR A 427 3.64 22.48 -0.85
C THR A 427 2.55 21.64 -0.18
N GLU A 428 1.86 22.21 0.81
CA GLU A 428 0.75 21.53 1.51
C GLU A 428 -0.42 21.19 0.58
N LEU A 429 -0.72 22.07 -0.40
CA LEU A 429 -1.70 21.79 -1.45
C LEU A 429 -1.27 20.59 -2.30
N MET A 430 -0.04 20.58 -2.82
CA MET A 430 0.46 19.50 -3.66
C MET A 430 0.59 18.17 -2.90
N ASP A 431 1.02 18.20 -1.64
CA ASP A 431 1.09 17.01 -0.78
C ASP A 431 -0.31 16.42 -0.52
N ALA A 432 -1.32 17.28 -0.24
CA ALA A 432 -2.70 16.85 -0.06
C ALA A 432 -3.31 16.25 -1.35
N ILE A 433 -2.98 16.80 -2.52
CA ILE A 433 -3.39 16.27 -3.82
C ILE A 433 -2.70 14.92 -4.09
N HIS A 434 -1.37 14.86 -4.02
CA HIS A 434 -0.60 13.65 -4.29
C HIS A 434 -0.95 12.50 -3.34
N PHE A 435 -1.37 12.80 -2.10
CA PHE A 435 -1.90 11.81 -1.17
C PHE A 435 -3.16 11.09 -1.69
N ILE A 436 -4.06 11.80 -2.39
CA ILE A 436 -5.31 11.23 -2.93
C ILE A 436 -5.12 10.64 -4.32
N ILE A 437 -4.50 11.40 -5.25
CA ILE A 437 -4.45 11.02 -6.66
C ILE A 437 -3.12 10.36 -7.08
N GLY A 438 -2.11 10.32 -6.20
CA GLY A 438 -0.76 9.91 -6.57
C GLY A 438 -0.18 10.83 -7.65
N LYS A 439 0.42 10.25 -8.70
CA LYS A 439 0.98 10.98 -9.85
C LYS A 439 -0.02 11.11 -11.03
N LYS A 440 -1.34 11.12 -10.79
CA LYS A 440 -2.33 11.38 -11.85
C LYS A 440 -2.30 12.87 -12.24
N LEU A 441 -2.42 13.17 -13.54
CA LEU A 441 -2.61 14.54 -14.05
C LEU A 441 -4.10 14.91 -14.22
N SER A 442 -5.02 14.06 -13.77
CA SER A 442 -6.47 14.27 -13.86
C SER A 442 -7.19 13.73 -12.61
N ILE A 443 -8.26 14.43 -12.24
CA ILE A 443 -9.02 14.29 -11.01
C ILE A 443 -10.47 13.96 -11.37
N SER A 444 -10.98 12.79 -10.97
CA SER A 444 -12.41 12.48 -11.09
C SER A 444 -13.24 13.27 -10.07
N PHE A 445 -14.57 13.28 -10.19
CA PHE A 445 -15.41 13.94 -9.17
C PHE A 445 -15.22 13.35 -7.77
N THR A 446 -14.97 12.05 -7.65
CA THR A 446 -14.67 11.39 -6.38
C THR A 446 -13.30 11.82 -5.83
N ASP A 447 -12.27 11.87 -6.69
CA ASP A 447 -10.94 12.38 -6.31
C ASP A 447 -11.03 13.85 -5.84
N TYR A 448 -11.83 14.69 -6.51
CA TYR A 448 -12.04 16.11 -6.20
C TYR A 448 -12.60 16.32 -4.79
N ILE A 449 -13.65 15.58 -4.41
CA ILE A 449 -14.23 15.68 -3.07
C ILE A 449 -13.23 15.19 -2.01
N GLN A 450 -12.49 14.11 -2.29
CA GLN A 450 -11.46 13.61 -1.37
C GLN A 450 -10.30 14.59 -1.20
N CYS A 451 -9.87 15.27 -2.27
CA CYS A 451 -8.87 16.34 -2.20
C CYS A 451 -9.36 17.50 -1.31
N LEU A 452 -10.62 17.94 -1.45
CA LEU A 452 -11.21 18.96 -0.57
C LEU A 452 -11.24 18.52 0.90
N ALA A 453 -11.61 17.27 1.18
CA ALA A 453 -11.57 16.74 2.54
C ALA A 453 -10.14 16.64 3.09
N LYS A 454 -9.17 16.28 2.26
CA LYS A 454 -7.76 16.19 2.69
C LYS A 454 -7.17 17.57 2.96
N LEU A 455 -7.47 18.56 2.12
CA LEU A 455 -7.11 19.96 2.35
C LEU A 455 -7.73 20.48 3.65
N ALA A 456 -8.98 20.14 3.94
CA ALA A 456 -9.62 20.50 5.20
C ALA A 456 -8.92 19.88 6.42
N GLU A 457 -8.46 18.63 6.35
CA GLU A 457 -7.66 18.00 7.40
C GLU A 457 -6.34 18.76 7.65
N VAL A 458 -5.66 19.17 6.58
CA VAL A 458 -4.35 19.88 6.62
C VAL A 458 -4.50 21.32 7.12
N ILE A 459 -5.34 22.14 6.47
CA ILE A 459 -5.57 23.56 6.80
C ILE A 459 -6.01 23.72 8.27
N HIS A 460 -6.96 22.89 8.70
CA HIS A 460 -7.51 22.96 10.06
C HIS A 460 -6.84 21.96 11.01
N SER A 461 -5.67 21.42 10.67
CA SER A 461 -4.93 20.38 11.42
C SER A 461 -4.78 20.70 12.90
N GLY A 462 -4.25 21.89 13.22
CA GLY A 462 -4.05 22.42 14.58
C GLY A 462 -5.16 23.35 15.11
N SER A 463 -6.39 23.26 14.59
CA SER A 463 -7.53 24.04 15.10
C SER A 463 -8.34 23.28 16.17
N ASP A 464 -9.19 24.00 16.91
CA ASP A 464 -10.10 23.42 17.91
C ASP A 464 -11.18 22.49 17.32
N THR A 465 -11.29 22.36 15.99
CA THR A 465 -12.26 21.46 15.34
C THR A 465 -11.77 20.00 15.42
N PRO A 466 -12.47 19.10 16.15
CA PRO A 466 -11.87 17.84 16.59
C PRO A 466 -11.97 16.69 15.57
N ASN A 467 -12.92 16.77 14.64
CA ASN A 467 -13.25 15.73 13.67
C ASN A 467 -13.20 16.26 12.22
N LEU A 468 -13.15 15.36 11.23
CA LEU A 468 -13.03 15.72 9.82
C LEU A 468 -14.27 16.48 9.29
N LEU A 469 -15.48 16.17 9.76
CA LEU A 469 -16.70 16.87 9.33
C LEU A 469 -16.66 18.36 9.67
N SER A 470 -16.30 18.72 10.90
CA SER A 470 -16.16 20.11 11.33
C SER A 470 -15.05 20.85 10.56
N LYS A 471 -13.96 20.15 10.19
CA LYS A 471 -12.89 20.71 9.34
C LYS A 471 -13.37 20.97 7.92
N VAL A 472 -14.08 20.02 7.31
CA VAL A 472 -14.70 20.17 5.99
C VAL A 472 -15.70 21.33 5.98
N GLN A 473 -16.52 21.45 7.02
CA GLN A 473 -17.47 22.55 7.18
C GLN A 473 -16.79 23.92 7.34
N ALA A 474 -15.67 23.98 8.06
CA ALA A 474 -14.85 25.20 8.17
C ALA A 474 -14.25 25.60 6.82
N LEU A 475 -13.64 24.66 6.08
CA LEU A 475 -13.09 24.94 4.75
C LEU A 475 -14.18 25.42 3.78
N PHE A 476 -15.37 24.81 3.81
CA PHE A 476 -16.49 25.24 2.96
C PHE A 476 -17.00 26.64 3.34
N HIS A 477 -16.93 27.02 4.62
CA HIS A 477 -17.22 28.37 5.08
C HIS A 477 -16.15 29.39 4.67
N ASP A 478 -14.87 29.01 4.60
CA ASP A 478 -13.82 29.89 4.11
C ASP A 478 -13.88 30.09 2.58
N ILE A 479 -14.19 29.03 1.83
CA ILE A 479 -14.45 29.09 0.38
C ILE A 479 -15.72 29.91 0.06
N ASP A 480 -16.77 29.77 0.87
CA ASP A 480 -18.05 30.48 0.70
C ASP A 480 -18.49 31.18 1.98
N ARG A 481 -17.79 32.28 2.31
CA ARG A 481 -18.12 33.18 3.42
C ARG A 481 -19.49 33.86 3.28
N SER A 482 -20.10 33.79 2.09
CA SER A 482 -21.43 34.35 1.81
C SER A 482 -22.57 33.36 2.08
N GLY A 483 -22.31 32.05 2.00
CA GLY A 483 -23.34 31.01 1.98
C GLY A 483 -24.21 31.02 0.72
N SER A 484 -23.66 31.46 -0.42
CA SER A 484 -24.37 31.50 -1.72
C SER A 484 -24.16 30.24 -2.58
N ILE A 485 -23.16 29.42 -2.24
CA ILE A 485 -22.78 28.18 -2.91
C ILE A 485 -23.12 26.97 -2.01
N PHE A 486 -22.78 27.02 -0.72
CA PHE A 486 -22.89 25.88 0.18
C PHE A 486 -23.96 26.04 1.28
N LYS A 487 -24.76 24.98 1.47
CA LYS A 487 -25.84 24.92 2.47
C LYS A 487 -25.27 24.50 3.83
N LEU A 488 -24.55 25.42 4.48
CA LEU A 488 -23.89 25.20 5.78
C LEU A 488 -24.83 25.34 6.98
N SER A 489 -24.59 24.57 8.05
CA SER A 489 -25.42 24.61 9.26
C SER A 489 -25.27 25.92 10.03
N ARG A 490 -26.28 26.24 10.87
CA ARG A 490 -26.25 27.44 11.72
C ARG A 490 -25.12 27.40 12.76
N GLU A 491 -24.71 26.21 13.19
CA GLU A 491 -23.67 26.02 14.21
C GLU A 491 -22.29 26.39 13.69
N VAL A 492 -21.97 26.04 12.44
CA VAL A 492 -20.70 26.42 11.77
C VAL A 492 -20.60 27.95 11.69
N LYS A 493 -21.69 28.61 11.27
CA LYS A 493 -21.77 30.08 11.20
C LYS A 493 -21.63 30.73 12.58
N LYS A 494 -22.21 30.13 13.63
CA LYS A 494 -22.10 30.60 15.03
C LYS A 494 -20.68 30.42 15.59
N MET A 495 -20.07 29.26 15.39
CA MET A 495 -18.74 28.91 15.88
C MET A 495 -17.66 29.88 15.34
N GLU A 496 -17.69 30.18 14.04
CA GLU A 496 -16.74 31.13 13.46
C GLU A 496 -17.11 32.60 13.77
N GLN A 497 -18.38 32.92 14.02
CA GLN A 497 -18.77 34.23 14.55
C GLN A 497 -18.22 34.46 15.98
N GLU A 498 -18.27 33.45 16.85
CA GLU A 498 -17.66 33.47 18.19
C GLU A 498 -16.13 33.55 18.12
N ARG A 499 -15.51 32.86 17.16
CA ARG A 499 -14.07 32.96 16.90
C ARG A 499 -13.67 34.36 16.42
N ARG A 500 -14.47 34.99 15.56
CA ARG A 500 -14.26 36.37 15.10
C ARG A 500 -14.43 37.40 16.22
N THR A 501 -15.40 37.24 17.12
CA THR A 501 -15.51 38.15 18.29
C THR A 501 -14.34 37.96 19.27
N SER A 502 -13.88 36.73 19.48
CA SER A 502 -12.66 36.43 20.26
C SER A 502 -11.39 37.06 19.66
N THR A 503 -11.25 37.02 18.33
CA THR A 503 -10.10 37.61 17.62
C THR A 503 -10.18 39.14 17.53
N MET A 504 -11.36 39.73 17.31
CA MET A 504 -11.54 41.18 17.41
C MET A 504 -11.31 41.72 18.83
N GLY A 505 -11.64 40.94 19.87
CA GLY A 505 -11.31 41.28 21.26
C GLY A 505 -9.80 41.39 21.52
N LYS A 506 -8.96 40.72 20.71
CA LYS A 506 -7.49 40.90 20.73
C LYS A 506 -7.03 42.02 19.82
N LEU A 507 -7.67 42.25 18.68
CA LEU A 507 -7.32 43.32 17.73
C LEU A 507 -7.74 44.72 18.19
N GLN A 508 -8.73 44.88 19.08
CA GLN A 508 -9.03 46.18 19.68
C GLN A 508 -7.91 46.70 20.61
N LEU A 509 -6.99 45.84 21.05
CA LEU A 509 -5.75 46.23 21.76
C LEU A 509 -4.59 46.59 20.79
N ALA A 510 -4.76 46.38 19.49
CA ALA A 510 -3.76 46.65 18.44
C ALA A 510 -4.45 47.30 17.23
N GLY A 511 -4.82 48.57 17.37
CA GLY A 511 -5.87 49.27 16.61
C GLY A 511 -5.73 49.37 15.08
N GLY A 512 -5.90 48.25 14.37
CA GLY A 512 -6.09 48.18 12.93
C GLY A 512 -7.57 48.14 12.54
N ARG A 513 -8.03 49.11 11.72
CA ARG A 513 -9.34 49.06 11.06
C ARG A 513 -9.23 48.28 9.74
N GLU A 514 -9.86 47.11 9.65
CA GLU A 514 -10.12 46.48 8.35
C GLU A 514 -11.31 47.16 7.66
N GLN A 515 -11.07 47.75 6.49
CA GLN A 515 -12.13 48.11 5.55
C GLN A 515 -12.38 46.91 4.62
N GLY A 516 -13.65 46.47 4.52
CA GLY A 516 -14.02 45.38 3.63
C GLY A 516 -13.67 45.67 2.16
N ARG A 517 -12.73 44.91 1.59
CA ARG A 517 -12.32 45.07 0.19
C ARG A 517 -13.34 44.42 -0.75
N ARG A 518 -13.68 45.15 -1.82
CA ARG A 518 -14.45 44.63 -2.96
C ARG A 518 -13.66 43.57 -3.72
N VAL A 519 -14.38 42.68 -4.39
CA VAL A 519 -13.85 41.70 -5.35
C VAL A 519 -12.93 42.40 -6.36
N SER A 520 -11.68 41.95 -6.44
CA SER A 520 -10.67 42.53 -7.32
C SER A 520 -10.74 41.91 -8.71
N GLN A 521 -11.32 42.62 -9.68
CA GLN A 521 -11.07 42.33 -11.10
C GLN A 521 -9.58 42.56 -11.41
N MET A 522 -8.78 41.48 -11.48
CA MET A 522 -7.42 41.53 -12.02
C MET A 522 -7.20 40.47 -13.10
N SER A 523 -6.51 40.90 -14.16
CA SER A 523 -6.67 40.33 -15.51
C SER A 523 -5.91 39.02 -15.79
N GLN A 524 -6.29 38.41 -16.91
CA GLN A 524 -5.72 37.20 -17.53
C GLN A 524 -4.17 37.20 -17.69
N LYS A 525 -3.47 38.33 -17.54
CA LYS A 525 -2.01 38.41 -17.64
C LYS A 525 -1.24 37.49 -16.69
N ARG A 526 -1.83 37.01 -15.58
CA ARG A 526 -1.17 36.02 -14.69
C ARG A 526 -1.07 34.63 -15.32
N ILE A 527 -2.01 34.23 -16.17
CA ILE A 527 -2.13 32.87 -16.74
C ILE A 527 -0.88 32.48 -17.53
N SER A 528 -0.26 33.44 -18.25
CA SER A 528 0.95 33.21 -19.04
C SER A 528 2.21 32.86 -18.22
N ASN A 529 2.24 33.18 -16.91
CA ASN A 529 3.40 32.89 -16.06
C ASN A 529 3.24 31.58 -15.27
N VAL A 530 2.01 31.19 -14.93
CA VAL A 530 1.73 29.93 -14.22
C VAL A 530 2.18 28.73 -15.06
N ASN A 531 1.85 28.70 -16.36
CA ASN A 531 2.28 27.62 -17.26
C ASN A 531 3.80 27.54 -17.48
N LYS A 532 4.56 28.61 -17.18
CA LYS A 532 6.04 28.54 -17.20
C LYS A 532 6.61 27.94 -15.91
N LEU A 533 5.98 28.18 -14.77
CA LEU A 533 6.46 27.64 -13.48
C LEU A 533 6.31 26.11 -13.39
N PHE A 534 5.24 25.54 -13.96
CA PHE A 534 4.98 24.10 -13.95
C PHE A 534 5.71 23.28 -15.03
N MET A 535 6.60 23.89 -15.83
CA MET A 535 7.36 23.20 -16.89
C MET A 535 8.89 23.36 -16.75
N MET A 536 9.40 23.64 -15.55
CA MET A 536 10.85 23.75 -15.29
C MET A 536 11.41 22.70 -14.32
N ASP A 537 10.56 21.89 -13.67
CA ASP A 537 10.94 20.80 -12.75
C ASP A 537 10.30 19.44 -13.14
N MET A 538 10.40 19.07 -14.43
CA MET A 538 10.11 17.70 -14.95
C MET A 538 11.13 17.28 -16.00
#